data_AF-A0A3E0H7W4-F1
#
_entry.id   AF-A0A3E0H7W4-F1
#
_cell.length_a   1.000
_cell.length_b   1.000
_cell.length_c   1.000
_cell.angle_alpha   90.00
_cell.angle_beta   90.00
_cell.angle_gamma   90.00
#
_symmetry.space_group_name_H-M   'P 1'
#
loop_
_entity.id
_entity.type
_entity.pdbx_description
1 polymer ?
#
loop_
_entity_poly.entity_id
_entity_poly.type
_entity_poly.pdbx_seq_one_letter_code
_entity_poly.pdbx_strand_id
1 'polypeptide(L)'
;MSSFSAPMPSGDAASAPVGREQRLATAVREALAPTHLEVINESHNHGGSGTETHYKLIAVSAAFEGQRAVARHQRVYALTAAERETGLHALALHLYTPDEWAAVARAPDSPACRGGSQ
;
A
#
# COMPACT_ATOMS: atom_id res chain seq x y z
N MET A 1 -9.90 29.93 -31.54
CA MET A 1 -9.85 30.26 -30.10
C MET A 1 -10.18 28.96 -29.37
N SER A 2 -9.19 28.44 -28.65
CA SER A 2 -9.19 27.28 -27.74
C SER A 2 -9.64 25.91 -28.24
N SER A 3 -8.63 25.16 -28.70
CA SER A 3 -8.51 23.73 -28.45
C SER A 3 -8.74 23.38 -26.97
N PHE A 4 -9.50 22.32 -26.72
CA PHE A 4 -9.30 21.50 -25.53
C PHE A 4 -9.45 20.03 -25.95
N SER A 5 -8.33 19.44 -26.37
CA SER A 5 -8.23 17.99 -26.53
C SER A 5 -7.94 17.42 -25.14
N ALA A 6 -8.97 16.87 -24.51
CA ALA A 6 -8.80 16.09 -23.29
C ALA A 6 -8.24 14.72 -23.68
N PRO A 7 -7.05 14.31 -23.21
CA PRO A 7 -6.65 12.92 -23.32
C PRO A 7 -7.54 12.10 -22.39
N MET A 8 -8.20 11.10 -22.96
CA MET A 8 -8.83 10.01 -22.21
C MET A 8 -7.79 9.35 -21.31
N PRO A 9 -8.17 8.86 -20.10
CA PRO A 9 -7.28 8.00 -19.34
C PRO A 9 -7.09 6.68 -20.09
N SER A 10 -5.91 6.53 -20.71
CA SER A 10 -5.38 5.22 -21.09
C SER A 10 -5.24 4.37 -19.84
N GLY A 11 -5.97 3.25 -19.81
CA GLY A 11 -5.96 2.32 -18.68
C GLY A 11 -6.40 0.93 -19.10
N ASP A 12 -6.02 0.48 -20.29
CA ASP A 12 -5.98 -0.95 -20.58
C ASP A 12 -4.57 -1.44 -20.23
N ALA A 13 -4.41 -1.92 -19.00
CA ALA A 13 -3.24 -2.68 -18.58
C ALA A 13 -3.71 -4.11 -18.29
N ALA A 14 -3.66 -4.91 -19.35
CA ALA A 14 -3.65 -6.36 -19.41
C ALA A 14 -3.51 -7.08 -18.04
N SER A 15 -4.54 -7.84 -17.69
CA SER A 15 -4.55 -8.83 -16.60
C SER A 15 -3.49 -9.92 -16.83
N ALA A 16 -2.27 -9.69 -16.34
CA ALA A 16 -1.42 -10.76 -15.82
C ALA A 16 -2.13 -11.44 -14.62
N PRO A 17 -1.76 -12.68 -14.22
CA PRO A 17 -2.29 -13.26 -12.99
C PRO A 17 -2.04 -12.27 -11.84
N VAL A 18 -3.13 -11.72 -11.32
CA VAL A 18 -3.10 -10.58 -10.41
C VAL A 18 -2.30 -10.98 -9.16
N GLY A 19 -1.12 -10.40 -8.97
CA GLY A 19 -0.28 -10.67 -7.79
C GLY A 19 -0.99 -10.28 -6.50
N ARG A 20 -0.62 -10.91 -5.37
CA ARG A 20 -1.18 -10.61 -4.04
C ARG A 20 -1.13 -9.12 -3.70
N GLU A 21 -0.02 -8.47 -4.04
CA GLU A 21 0.17 -7.02 -3.92
C GLU A 21 -0.94 -6.23 -4.58
N GLN A 22 -1.25 -6.55 -5.84
CA GLN A 22 -2.28 -5.88 -6.62
C GLN A 22 -3.67 -6.12 -6.02
N ARG A 23 -3.96 -7.31 -5.49
CA ARG A 23 -5.24 -7.60 -4.81
C ARG A 23 -5.40 -6.78 -3.53
N LEU A 24 -4.34 -6.68 -2.71
CA LEU A 24 -4.31 -5.82 -1.53
C LEU A 24 -4.51 -4.36 -1.91
N ALA A 25 -3.83 -3.89 -2.96
CA ALA A 25 -3.95 -2.53 -3.45
C ALA A 25 -5.39 -2.24 -3.91
N THR A 26 -5.99 -3.12 -4.72
CA THR A 26 -7.36 -2.95 -5.21
C THR A 26 -8.37 -2.90 -4.06
N ALA A 27 -8.32 -3.85 -3.11
CA ALA A 27 -9.26 -3.89 -1.99
C ALA A 27 -9.20 -2.61 -1.13
N VAL A 28 -8.00 -2.11 -0.86
CA VAL A 28 -7.81 -0.85 -0.13
C VAL A 28 -8.26 0.34 -0.96
N ARG A 29 -7.97 0.34 -2.27
CA ARG A 29 -8.35 1.42 -3.18
C ARG A 29 -9.86 1.59 -3.28
N GLU A 30 -10.59 0.48 -3.45
CA GLU A 30 -12.05 0.50 -3.57
C GLU A 30 -12.74 0.90 -2.26
N ALA A 31 -12.23 0.45 -1.12
CA ALA A 31 -12.87 0.71 0.17
C ALA A 31 -12.57 2.10 0.77
N LEU A 32 -11.42 2.68 0.46
CA LEU A 32 -10.91 3.89 1.12
C LEU A 32 -10.61 5.05 0.17
N ALA A 33 -10.68 4.83 -1.15
CA ALA A 33 -10.35 5.81 -2.18
C ALA A 33 -9.13 6.69 -1.83
N PRO A 34 -7.98 6.08 -1.47
CA PRO A 34 -6.80 6.82 -1.05
C PRO A 34 -6.25 7.65 -2.20
N THR A 35 -5.74 8.84 -1.86
CA THR A 35 -5.04 9.73 -2.79
C THR A 35 -3.67 9.16 -3.16
N HIS A 36 -3.03 8.43 -2.24
CA HIS A 36 -1.76 7.75 -2.47
C HIS A 36 -1.83 6.35 -1.88
N LEU A 37 -1.45 5.34 -2.66
CA LEU A 37 -1.45 3.94 -2.25
C LEU A 37 -0.23 3.26 -2.83
N GLU A 38 0.54 2.64 -1.96
CA GLU A 38 1.75 1.91 -2.31
C GLU A 38 1.77 0.60 -1.52
N VAL A 39 2.03 -0.51 -2.19
CA VAL A 39 2.18 -1.82 -1.56
C VAL A 39 3.55 -2.33 -1.96
N ILE A 40 4.39 -2.63 -0.97
CA ILE A 40 5.78 -3.03 -1.15
C ILE A 40 5.91 -4.43 -0.57
N ASN A 41 6.41 -5.36 -1.37
CA ASN A 41 6.75 -6.70 -0.90
C ASN A 41 8.15 -6.69 -0.25
N GLU A 42 8.20 -6.84 1.07
CA GLU A 42 9.45 -6.88 1.85
C GLU A 42 9.92 -8.31 2.17
N SER A 43 9.34 -9.33 1.52
CA SER A 43 9.73 -10.73 1.72
C SER A 43 11.18 -11.04 1.37
N HIS A 44 11.83 -10.20 0.56
CA HIS A 44 13.18 -10.43 0.02
C HIS A 44 14.31 -10.28 1.04
N ASN A 45 14.06 -9.78 2.27
CA ASN A 45 15.13 -9.52 3.23
C ASN A 45 15.48 -10.72 4.14
N HIS A 46 14.84 -11.88 3.97
CA HIS A 46 15.19 -13.08 4.73
C HIS A 46 15.33 -14.28 3.79
N GLY A 47 16.53 -14.87 3.77
CA GLY A 47 16.88 -16.09 3.05
C GLY A 47 16.17 -17.36 3.58
N GLY A 48 14.84 -17.35 3.64
CA GLY A 48 13.99 -18.49 3.90
C GLY A 48 12.98 -18.64 2.76
N SER A 49 12.58 -19.88 2.46
CA SER A 49 11.78 -20.30 1.29
C SER A 49 10.33 -19.74 1.21
N GLY A 50 10.00 -18.63 1.89
CA GLY A 50 8.66 -18.03 1.97
C GLY A 50 8.57 -16.62 1.39
N THR A 51 8.46 -16.53 0.06
CA THR A 51 8.57 -15.31 -0.75
C THR A 51 7.39 -14.32 -0.64
N GLU A 52 6.36 -14.58 0.17
CA GLU A 52 5.13 -13.76 0.23
C GLU A 52 4.57 -13.63 1.66
N THR A 53 5.46 -13.48 2.64
CA THR A 53 5.08 -13.47 4.07
C THR A 53 5.02 -12.07 4.68
N HIS A 54 5.79 -11.11 4.16
CA HIS A 54 5.90 -9.74 4.69
C HIS A 54 5.57 -8.70 3.62
N TYR A 55 4.56 -7.88 3.88
CA TYR A 55 4.18 -6.77 3.01
C TYR A 55 4.08 -5.47 3.81
N LYS A 56 4.40 -4.37 3.15
CA LYS A 56 4.20 -3.01 3.64
C LYS A 56 3.16 -2.32 2.77
N LEU A 57 2.14 -1.75 3.38
CA LEU A 57 1.10 -1.00 2.69
C LEU A 57 1.07 0.43 3.23
N ILE A 58 1.32 1.38 2.34
CA ILE A 58 1.26 2.80 2.61
C ILE A 58 -0.01 3.32 1.95
N ALA A 59 -0.92 3.88 2.74
CA ALA A 59 -2.14 4.48 2.21
C ALA A 59 -2.40 5.85 2.82
N VAL A 60 -2.66 6.82 1.95
CA VAL A 60 -2.99 8.19 2.31
C VAL A 60 -4.44 8.45 1.89
N SER A 61 -5.33 8.66 2.86
CA SER A 61 -6.74 8.94 2.60
C SER A 61 -7.33 9.91 3.60
N ALA A 62 -8.22 10.79 3.12
CA ALA A 62 -9.04 11.64 3.98
C ALA A 62 -10.01 10.82 4.86
N ALA A 63 -10.29 9.56 4.50
CA ALA A 63 -11.11 8.65 5.30
C ALA A 63 -10.52 8.37 6.71
N PHE A 64 -9.25 8.67 6.92
CA PHE A 64 -8.56 8.51 8.20
C PHE A 64 -8.59 9.76 9.07
N GLU A 65 -9.09 10.89 8.55
CA GLU A 65 -9.22 12.13 9.29
C GLU A 65 -10.19 11.95 10.47
N GLY A 66 -9.79 12.43 11.65
CA GLY A 66 -10.56 12.24 12.88
C GLY A 66 -10.60 10.80 13.44
N GLN A 67 -10.03 9.81 12.74
CA GLN A 67 -9.94 8.44 13.26
C GLN A 67 -8.64 8.20 14.03
N ARG A 68 -8.73 7.46 15.14
CA ARG A 68 -7.56 7.01 15.91
C ARG A 68 -6.74 5.99 15.10
N ALA A 69 -5.43 5.96 15.30
CA ALA A 69 -4.51 5.03 14.61
C ALA A 69 -4.99 3.56 14.66
N VAL A 70 -5.45 3.09 15.82
CA VAL A 70 -5.97 1.72 15.97
C VAL A 70 -7.20 1.47 15.10
N ALA A 71 -8.12 2.42 14.99
CA ALA A 71 -9.32 2.28 14.17
C ALA A 71 -8.97 2.25 12.67
N ARG A 72 -8.01 3.07 12.24
CA ARG A 72 -7.48 3.05 10.87
C ARG A 72 -6.91 1.67 10.54
N HIS A 73 -6.07 1.14 11.44
CA HIS A 73 -5.45 -0.18 11.28
C HIS A 73 -6.49 -1.29 11.25
N GLN A 74 -7.47 -1.29 12.17
CA GLN A 74 -8.55 -2.29 12.19
C GLN A 74 -9.34 -2.31 10.88
N ARG A 75 -9.63 -1.14 10.31
CA ARG A 75 -10.35 -1.02 9.04
C ARG A 75 -9.56 -1.65 7.89
N VAL A 76 -8.28 -1.34 7.77
CA VAL A 76 -7.44 -1.93 6.71
C VAL A 76 -7.15 -3.41 6.95
N TYR A 77 -7.00 -3.83 8.21
CA TYR A 77 -6.88 -5.25 8.54
C TYR A 77 -8.13 -6.04 8.18
N ALA A 78 -9.32 -5.47 8.35
CA ALA A 78 -10.56 -6.12 7.93
C ALA A 78 -10.62 -6.31 6.40
N LEU A 79 -10.17 -5.31 5.64
CA LEU A 79 -10.12 -5.38 4.16
C LEU A 79 -9.10 -6.41 3.66
N THR A 80 -7.98 -6.55 4.37
CA THR A 80 -6.87 -7.44 4.00
C THR A 80 -6.94 -8.81 4.71
N ALA A 81 -7.97 -9.06 5.50
CA ALA A 81 -8.15 -10.29 6.25
C ALA A 81 -8.20 -11.52 5.33
N ALA A 82 -8.89 -11.41 4.19
CA ALA A 82 -8.98 -12.50 3.22
C ALA A 82 -7.60 -12.95 2.71
N GLU A 83 -6.69 -12.02 2.41
CA GLU A 83 -5.34 -12.37 1.96
C GLU A 83 -4.48 -12.93 3.11
N ARG A 84 -4.73 -12.53 4.36
CA ARG A 84 -4.07 -13.11 5.54
C ARG A 84 -4.44 -14.57 5.75
N GLU A 85 -5.70 -14.92 5.54
CA GLU A 85 -6.14 -16.32 5.58
C GLU A 85 -5.47 -17.17 4.49
N THR A 86 -5.08 -16.57 3.36
CA THR A 86 -4.33 -17.25 2.29
C THR A 86 -2.82 -17.37 2.53
N GLY A 87 -2.31 -17.01 3.71
CA GLY A 87 -0.90 -17.20 4.08
C GLY A 87 -0.04 -15.94 4.15
N LEU A 88 -0.65 -14.74 4.22
CA LEU A 88 0.09 -13.52 4.56
C LEU A 88 0.35 -13.45 6.07
N HIS A 89 1.62 -13.57 6.48
CA HIS A 89 2.02 -13.59 7.90
C HIS A 89 2.03 -12.20 8.55
N ALA A 90 2.62 -11.19 7.90
CA ALA A 90 2.76 -9.85 8.45
C ALA A 90 2.46 -8.76 7.39
N LEU A 91 1.60 -7.81 7.76
CA LEU A 91 1.31 -6.62 6.97
C LEU A 91 1.62 -5.36 7.81
N ALA A 92 2.64 -4.62 7.41
CA ALA A 92 2.98 -3.32 7.97
C ALA A 92 2.08 -2.25 7.34
N LEU A 93 1.26 -1.60 8.17
CA LEU A 93 0.32 -0.57 7.73
C LEU A 93 0.85 0.82 8.06
N HIS A 94 1.02 1.65 7.04
CA HIS A 94 1.38 3.06 7.16
C HIS A 94 0.23 3.91 6.64
N LEU A 95 -0.66 4.31 7.56
CA LEU A 95 -1.91 4.99 7.22
C LEU A 95 -1.83 6.46 7.64
N TYR A 96 -1.80 7.35 6.66
CA TYR A 96 -1.68 8.79 6.88
C TYR A 96 -2.92 9.53 6.37
N THR A 97 -3.27 10.64 6.99
CA THR A 97 -4.18 11.61 6.35
C THR A 97 -3.43 12.39 5.27
N PRO A 98 -4.13 13.00 4.29
CA PRO A 98 -3.49 13.91 3.33
C PRO A 98 -2.76 15.07 4.03
N ASP A 99 -3.27 15.53 5.17
CA ASP A 99 -2.65 16.58 5.98
C ASP A 99 -1.35 16.09 6.66
N GLU A 100 -1.37 14.90 7.26
CA GLU A 100 -0.17 14.26 7.82
C GLU A 100 0.85 13.96 6.72
N TRP A 101 0.42 13.49 5.55
CA TRP A 101 1.29 13.24 4.42
C TRP A 101 1.92 14.53 3.86
N ALA A 102 1.16 15.62 3.83
CA ALA A 102 1.68 16.93 3.46
C ALA A 102 2.73 17.44 4.46
N ALA A 103 2.54 17.18 5.76
CA ALA A 103 3.50 17.54 6.81
C ALA A 103 4.75 16.64 6.81
N VAL A 104 4.60 15.35 6.48
CA VAL A 104 5.70 14.37 6.43
C VAL A 104 6.48 14.48 5.10
N ALA A 105 5.84 15.00 4.03
CA ALA A 105 6.37 15.25 2.68
C ALA A 105 6.91 14.02 1.91
N ARG A 106 7.35 12.96 2.59
CA ARG A 106 7.79 11.69 2.03
C ARG A 106 7.72 10.61 3.10
N ALA A 107 7.09 9.45 2.83
CA ALA A 107 7.25 8.29 3.70
C ALA A 107 8.74 8.10 4.00
N PRO A 108 9.15 7.87 5.26
CA PRO A 108 10.55 7.63 5.57
C PRO A 108 11.06 6.49 4.68
N ASP A 109 12.05 6.80 3.85
CA ASP A 109 12.82 5.81 3.09
C ASP A 109 13.28 4.74 4.09
N SER A 110 13.02 3.47 3.78
CA SER A 110 13.42 2.35 4.62
C SER A 110 14.90 2.52 4.97
N PRO A 111 15.30 2.38 6.25
CA PRO A 111 16.68 2.65 6.67
C PRO A 111 17.62 1.79 5.83
N ALA A 112 18.55 2.43 5.14
CA ALA A 112 19.56 1.77 4.34
C ALA A 112 20.28 0.74 5.21
N CYS A 113 19.98 -0.54 4.96
CA CYS A 113 20.71 -1.65 5.56
C CYS A 113 22.15 -1.52 5.10
N ARG A 114 22.99 -1.04 6.01
CA ARG A 114 24.43 -1.00 5.88
C ARG A 114 24.91 -2.45 5.84
N GLY A 115 25.03 -3.00 4.63
CA GLY A 115 25.66 -4.29 4.37
C GLY A 115 27.07 -4.27 4.94
N GLY A 116 27.24 -4.84 6.13
CA GLY A 116 28.53 -5.09 6.73
C GLY A 116 29.11 -6.35 6.13
N SER A 117 29.79 -6.21 5.00
CA SER A 117 30.74 -7.22 4.52
C SER A 117 31.91 -7.29 5.50
N GLN A 118 32.05 -8.42 6.18
CA GLN A 118 33.31 -8.89 6.75
C GLN A 118 33.49 -10.36 6.37
#